data_AF-A0AAU3FV35-F1
#
_entry.id   AF-A0AAU3FV35-F1
#
_cell.length_a   1.000
_cell.length_b   1.000
_cell.length_c   1.000
_cell.angle_alpha   90.00
_cell.angle_beta   90.00
_cell.angle_gamma   90.00
#
_symmetry.space_group_name_H-M   'P 1'
#
loop_
_entity.id
_entity.type
_entity.pdbx_description
1 polymer ?
#
loop_
_entity_poly.entity_id
_entity_poly.type
_entity_poly.pdbx_seq_one_letter_code
_entity_poly.pdbx_strand_id
1 'polypeptide(L)'
;MRVRIALGLAVAGVLAGPVAVLGVHVLHPRDEDGYLAYLKQYGDPSSDAPVPVLPPAGDLIAEGDAACSWMREQPHALWRADSQYHFHPVLERYLRHVADRPLSWGDAVPKHRSVTAAAWAYLCPADWELRQPRRRPFAPPSD
;
A
#
# COMPACT_ATOMS: atom_id res chain seq x y z
N MET A 1 -4.74 22.84 39.04
CA MET A 1 -5.41 23.15 37.75
C MET A 1 -4.49 22.93 36.54
N ARG A 2 -3.27 23.51 36.51
CA ARG A 2 -2.30 23.34 35.41
C ARG A 2 -1.91 21.89 35.08
N VAL A 3 -1.76 21.03 36.09
CA VAL A 3 -1.41 19.60 35.91
C VAL A 3 -2.51 18.80 35.22
N ARG A 4 -3.80 19.10 35.48
CA ARG A 4 -4.94 18.40 34.82
C ARG A 4 -5.09 18.80 33.35
N ILE A 5 -4.77 20.05 33.01
CA ILE A 5 -4.77 20.55 31.64
C ILE A 5 -3.60 19.93 30.86
N ALA A 6 -2.41 19.88 31.45
CA ALA A 6 -1.25 19.21 30.85
C ALA A 6 -1.47 17.70 30.66
N LEU A 7 -2.10 17.03 31.64
CA LEU A 7 -2.46 15.62 31.53
C LEU A 7 -3.54 15.39 30.46
N GLY A 8 -4.54 16.27 30.37
CA GLY A 8 -5.57 16.22 29.33
C GLY A 8 -5.00 16.43 27.93
N LEU A 9 -4.06 17.37 27.77
CA LEU A 9 -3.32 17.59 26.51
C LEU A 9 -2.39 16.44 26.16
N ALA A 10 -1.72 15.84 27.15
CA ALA A 10 -0.88 14.66 26.95
C ALA A 10 -1.72 13.45 26.53
N VAL A 11 -2.87 13.20 27.17
CA VAL A 11 -3.78 12.11 26.81
C VAL A 11 -4.41 12.35 25.43
N ALA A 12 -4.81 13.58 25.11
CA ALA A 12 -5.32 13.93 23.78
C ALA A 12 -4.24 13.79 22.69
N GLY A 13 -3.00 14.19 22.97
CA GLY A 13 -1.87 14.02 22.04
C GLY A 13 -1.49 12.55 21.84
N VAL A 14 -1.56 11.73 22.90
CA VAL A 14 -1.29 10.28 22.83
C VAL A 14 -2.41 9.54 22.08
N LEU A 15 -3.66 9.98 22.18
CA LEU A 15 -4.80 9.38 21.48
C LEU A 15 -4.96 9.85 20.03
N ALA A 16 -4.42 11.02 19.66
CA ALA A 16 -4.52 11.54 18.30
C ALA A 16 -3.78 10.64 17.26
N GLY A 17 -2.63 10.06 17.64
CA GLY A 17 -1.87 9.16 16.77
C GLY A 17 -2.62 7.87 16.42
N PRO A 18 -3.08 7.07 17.40
CA PRO A 18 -3.86 5.86 17.17
C PRO A 18 -5.16 6.09 16.39
N VAL A 19 -5.88 7.20 16.68
CA VAL A 19 -7.13 7.53 15.99
C VAL A 19 -6.88 7.87 14.52
N ALA A 20 -5.81 8.61 14.20
CA ALA A 20 -5.46 8.91 12.82
C ALA A 20 -5.11 7.65 12.01
N VAL A 21 -4.38 6.70 12.62
CA VAL A 21 -4.05 5.41 11.98
C VAL A 21 -5.30 4.56 11.76
N LEU A 22 -6.18 4.47 12.76
CA LEU A 22 -7.45 3.74 12.64
C LEU A 22 -8.37 4.33 11.56
N GLY A 23 -8.43 5.66 11.43
CA GLY A 23 -9.22 6.33 10.41
C GLY A 23 -8.80 5.97 8.98
N VAL A 24 -7.49 5.82 8.73
CA VAL A 24 -6.97 5.43 7.41
C VAL A 24 -7.45 4.04 7.00
N HIS A 25 -7.46 3.06 7.92
CA HIS A 25 -7.93 1.70 7.60
C HIS A 25 -9.42 1.64 7.25
N VAL A 26 -10.25 2.51 7.82
CA VAL A 26 -11.70 2.56 7.49
C VAL A 26 -11.94 3.18 6.11
N LEU A 27 -11.18 4.22 5.77
CA LEU A 27 -11.33 4.93 4.49
C LEU A 27 -10.71 4.18 3.30
N HIS A 28 -9.83 3.22 3.57
CA HIS A 28 -9.08 2.47 2.57
C HIS A 28 -9.29 0.96 2.77
N PRO A 29 -10.50 0.45 2.46
CA PRO A 29 -10.80 -0.97 2.57
C PRO A 29 -10.00 -1.79 1.55
N ARG A 30 -9.80 -3.06 1.88
CA ARG A 30 -9.30 -4.07 0.94
C ARG A 30 -10.34 -4.33 -0.15
N ASP A 31 -9.89 -4.40 -1.40
CA ASP A 31 -10.69 -4.63 -2.60
C ASP A 31 -10.01 -5.69 -3.50
N GLU A 32 -10.39 -6.96 -3.32
CA GLU A 32 -9.83 -8.07 -4.11
C GLU A 32 -10.32 -8.07 -5.57
N ASP A 33 -11.56 -7.64 -5.80
CA ASP A 33 -12.13 -7.58 -7.14
C ASP A 33 -11.45 -6.48 -7.97
N GLY A 34 -11.26 -5.29 -7.39
CA GLY A 34 -10.51 -4.20 -8.01
C GLY A 34 -9.06 -4.57 -8.28
N TYR A 35 -8.43 -5.33 -7.38
CA TYR A 35 -7.09 -5.87 -7.58
C TYR A 35 -7.02 -6.81 -8.81
N LEU A 36 -7.91 -7.78 -8.91
CA LEU A 36 -7.93 -8.72 -10.04
C LEU A 36 -8.31 -8.03 -11.35
N ALA A 37 -9.24 -7.08 -11.32
CA ALA A 37 -9.60 -6.25 -12.48
C ALA A 37 -8.41 -5.41 -12.96
N TYR A 38 -7.66 -4.80 -12.05
CA TYR A 38 -6.45 -4.06 -12.39
C TYR A 38 -5.42 -4.97 -13.07
N LEU A 39 -5.18 -6.16 -12.52
CA LEU A 39 -4.22 -7.10 -13.12
C LEU A 39 -4.69 -7.63 -14.48
N LYS A 40 -6.00 -7.82 -14.66
CA LYS A 40 -6.57 -8.16 -15.96
C LYS A 40 -6.25 -7.07 -16.99
N GLN A 41 -6.37 -5.80 -16.59
CA GLN A 41 -6.24 -4.68 -17.52
C GLN A 41 -4.77 -4.23 -17.74
N TYR A 42 -3.94 -4.25 -16.70
CA TYR A 42 -2.60 -3.64 -16.66
C TYR A 42 -1.51 -4.59 -16.19
N GLY A 43 -1.80 -5.90 -16.14
CA GLY A 43 -0.86 -6.92 -15.70
C GLY A 43 0.36 -7.09 -16.62
N ASP A 44 0.23 -6.70 -17.89
CA ASP A 44 1.30 -6.69 -18.87
C ASP A 44 1.73 -5.24 -19.19
N PRO A 45 2.87 -4.76 -18.66
CA PRO A 45 3.34 -3.41 -18.95
C PRO A 45 3.86 -3.23 -20.38
N SER A 46 3.99 -4.31 -21.16
CA SER A 46 4.47 -4.26 -22.55
C SER A 46 3.35 -4.26 -23.59
N SER A 47 2.10 -4.32 -23.15
CA SER A 47 0.91 -4.42 -24.00
C SER A 47 -0.21 -3.55 -23.47
N ASP A 48 -0.90 -2.85 -24.37
CA ASP A 48 -2.13 -2.12 -24.02
C ASP A 48 -3.37 -3.04 -23.98
N ALA A 49 -3.24 -4.28 -24.47
CA ALA A 49 -4.31 -5.27 -24.44
C ALA A 49 -4.42 -5.93 -23.05
N PRO A 50 -5.64 -6.21 -22.56
CA PRO A 50 -5.84 -6.94 -21.31
C PRO A 50 -5.14 -8.31 -21.33
N VAL A 51 -4.64 -8.73 -20.16
CA VAL A 51 -4.07 -10.06 -19.96
C VAL A 51 -5.12 -11.12 -20.32
N PRO A 52 -4.89 -11.99 -21.31
CA PRO A 52 -5.94 -12.86 -21.84
C PRO A 52 -6.42 -13.89 -20.81
N VAL A 53 -5.50 -14.45 -20.03
CA VAL A 53 -5.81 -15.41 -18.95
C VAL A 53 -4.96 -15.03 -17.74
N LEU A 54 -5.62 -14.79 -16.62
CA LEU A 54 -4.93 -14.57 -15.35
C LEU A 54 -4.54 -15.92 -14.73
N PRO A 55 -3.43 -15.99 -13.99
CA PRO A 55 -3.17 -17.08 -13.05
C PRO A 55 -4.32 -17.26 -12.06
N PRO A 56 -4.36 -18.38 -11.32
CA PRO A 56 -5.35 -18.60 -10.28
C PRO A 56 -5.43 -17.42 -9.31
N ALA A 57 -6.65 -16.96 -9.01
CA ALA A 57 -6.86 -15.78 -8.16
C ALA A 57 -6.18 -15.92 -6.79
N GLY A 58 -6.20 -17.12 -6.20
CA GLY A 58 -5.52 -17.39 -4.93
C GLY A 58 -4.02 -17.14 -4.98
N ASP A 59 -3.35 -17.49 -6.08
CA ASP A 59 -1.91 -17.26 -6.26
C ASP A 59 -1.61 -15.76 -6.42
N LEU A 60 -2.44 -15.05 -7.19
CA LEU A 60 -2.33 -13.60 -7.35
C LEU A 60 -2.50 -12.90 -6.00
N ILE A 61 -3.57 -13.23 -5.27
CA ILE A 61 -3.87 -12.65 -3.96
C ILE A 61 -2.74 -12.96 -2.96
N ALA A 62 -2.23 -14.20 -2.94
CA ALA A 62 -1.12 -14.56 -2.05
C ALA A 62 0.16 -13.75 -2.34
N GLU A 63 0.49 -13.53 -3.61
CA GLU A 63 1.62 -12.66 -3.97
C GLU A 63 1.38 -11.20 -3.63
N GLY A 64 0.14 -10.72 -3.79
CA GLY A 64 -0.26 -9.39 -3.34
C GLY A 64 -0.17 -9.23 -1.81
N ASP A 65 -0.58 -10.24 -1.05
CA ASP A 65 -0.51 -10.25 0.41
C ASP A 65 0.93 -10.27 0.92
N ALA A 66 1.84 -10.94 0.22
CA ALA A 66 3.28 -10.87 0.50
C ALA A 66 3.82 -9.43 0.33
N ALA A 67 3.42 -8.75 -0.75
CA ALA A 67 3.77 -7.35 -0.97
C ALA A 67 3.19 -6.41 0.10
N CYS A 68 1.98 -6.68 0.56
CA CYS A 68 1.34 -5.94 1.65
C CYS A 68 2.02 -6.21 3.01
N SER A 69 2.44 -7.44 3.28
CA SER A 69 3.16 -7.77 4.51
C SER A 69 4.49 -7.02 4.58
N TRP A 70 5.26 -7.01 3.50
CA TRP A 70 6.49 -6.22 3.42
C TRP A 70 6.23 -4.73 3.63
N MET A 71 5.14 -4.19 3.06
CA MET A 71 4.75 -2.78 3.23
C MET A 71 4.49 -2.42 4.69
N ARG A 72 3.84 -3.31 5.46
CA ARG A 72 3.56 -3.08 6.89
C ARG A 72 4.82 -2.91 7.73
N GLU A 73 5.88 -3.61 7.36
CA GLU A 73 7.18 -3.56 8.04
C GLU A 73 7.97 -2.27 7.71
N GLN A 74 7.56 -1.52 6.69
CA GLN A 74 8.22 -0.28 6.31
C GLN A 74 7.87 0.87 7.28
N PRO A 75 8.84 1.77 7.55
CA PRO A 75 8.62 2.90 8.45
C PRO A 75 7.55 3.85 7.91
N HIS A 76 6.69 4.36 8.79
CA HIS A 76 5.72 5.39 8.44
C HIS A 76 6.42 6.64 7.88
N ALA A 77 5.83 7.19 6.82
CA ALA A 77 6.40 8.32 6.09
C ALA A 77 5.39 9.44 5.80
N LEU A 78 4.20 9.37 6.39
CA LEU A 78 3.12 10.34 6.21
C LEU A 78 3.57 11.82 6.33
N TRP A 79 4.52 12.11 7.23
CA TRP A 79 5.11 13.43 7.48
C TRP A 79 6.56 13.60 6.95
N ARG A 80 7.12 12.58 6.31
CA ARG A 80 8.49 12.61 5.77
C ARG A 80 8.42 13.05 4.31
N ALA A 81 9.23 14.02 3.90
CA ALA A 81 9.22 14.57 2.54
C ALA A 81 10.35 14.03 1.64
N ASP A 82 11.19 13.12 2.16
CA ASP A 82 12.33 12.60 1.43
C ASP A 82 11.89 11.73 0.25
N SER A 83 12.57 11.89 -0.89
CA SER A 83 12.27 11.17 -2.13
C SER A 83 12.27 9.64 -1.98
N GLN A 84 13.05 9.10 -1.04
CA GLN A 84 13.15 7.67 -0.75
C GLN A 84 11.83 7.01 -0.28
N TYR A 85 10.85 7.80 0.13
CA TYR A 85 9.53 7.33 0.56
C TYR A 85 8.47 7.41 -0.56
N HIS A 86 8.83 7.93 -1.73
CA HIS A 86 7.91 8.00 -2.86
C HIS A 86 7.71 6.60 -3.49
N PHE A 87 6.60 6.45 -4.21
CA PHE A 87 6.19 5.19 -4.85
C PHE A 87 7.31 4.46 -5.57
N HIS A 88 8.02 5.13 -6.47
CA HIS A 88 9.00 4.47 -7.32
C HIS A 88 10.20 3.91 -6.53
N PRO A 89 10.88 4.68 -5.65
CA PRO A 89 11.92 4.11 -4.77
C PRO A 89 11.46 2.98 -3.86
N VAL A 90 10.22 3.05 -3.33
CA VAL A 90 9.67 1.98 -2.48
C VAL A 90 9.43 0.71 -3.29
N LEU A 91 8.83 0.84 -4.48
CA LEU A 91 8.63 -0.25 -5.43
C LEU A 91 9.95 -0.91 -5.83
N GLU A 92 10.98 -0.14 -6.14
CA GLU A 92 12.30 -0.68 -6.49
C GLU A 92 12.99 -1.41 -5.32
N ARG A 93 12.78 -0.96 -4.08
CA ARG A 93 13.27 -1.71 -2.90
C ARG A 93 12.55 -3.06 -2.78
N TYR A 94 11.24 -3.08 -2.95
CA TYR A 94 10.49 -4.34 -2.91
C TYR A 94 10.92 -5.29 -4.04
N LEU A 95 11.02 -4.79 -5.28
CA LEU A 95 11.44 -5.62 -6.43
C LEU A 95 12.85 -6.18 -6.25
N ARG A 96 13.77 -5.43 -5.63
CA ARG A 96 15.09 -5.96 -5.25
C ARG A 96 15.01 -7.00 -4.14
N HIS A 97 14.13 -6.81 -3.16
CA HIS A 97 13.91 -7.77 -2.07
C HIS A 97 13.41 -9.12 -2.56
N VAL A 98 12.61 -9.14 -3.63
CA VAL A 98 12.05 -10.37 -4.23
C VAL A 98 12.75 -10.81 -5.52
N ALA A 99 13.91 -10.24 -5.86
CA ALA A 99 14.56 -10.46 -7.16
C ALA A 99 14.86 -11.93 -7.46
N ASP A 100 15.24 -12.70 -6.44
CA ASP A 100 15.56 -14.13 -6.56
C ASP A 100 14.35 -15.05 -6.30
N ARG A 101 13.16 -14.48 -6.09
CA ARG A 101 11.93 -15.22 -5.80
C ARG A 101 11.03 -15.26 -7.05
N PRO A 102 11.00 -16.39 -7.79
CA PRO A 102 10.12 -16.51 -8.94
C PRO A 102 8.65 -16.49 -8.50
N LEU A 103 7.79 -15.96 -9.36
CA LEU A 103 6.33 -16.05 -9.20
C LEU A 103 5.90 -17.51 -9.40
N SER A 104 4.78 -17.91 -8.76
CA SER A 104 4.24 -19.27 -8.93
C SER A 104 3.84 -19.58 -10.38
N TRP A 105 3.53 -18.56 -11.17
CA TRP A 105 3.25 -18.66 -12.61
C TRP A 105 4.46 -18.35 -13.50
N GLY A 106 5.67 -18.30 -12.93
CA GLY A 106 6.92 -18.09 -13.67
C GLY A 106 6.99 -16.75 -14.40
N ASP A 107 7.40 -16.79 -15.67
CA ASP A 107 7.54 -15.60 -16.52
C ASP A 107 6.23 -15.15 -17.17
N ALA A 108 5.10 -15.81 -16.90
CA ALA A 108 3.81 -15.37 -17.41
C ALA A 108 3.40 -14.01 -16.80
N VAL A 109 2.46 -13.33 -17.47
CA VAL A 109 1.82 -12.12 -16.92
C VAL A 109 0.74 -12.51 -15.90
N PRO A 110 0.46 -11.68 -14.88
CA PRO A 110 1.03 -10.37 -14.62
C PRO A 110 2.46 -10.39 -14.05
N LYS A 111 3.24 -9.33 -14.31
CA LYS A 111 4.62 -9.21 -13.80
C LYS A 111 4.64 -8.75 -12.34
N HIS A 112 5.73 -9.08 -11.62
CA HIS A 112 6.00 -8.69 -10.22
C HIS A 112 5.66 -7.21 -9.93
N ARG A 113 6.07 -6.32 -10.84
CA ARG A 113 5.81 -4.88 -10.73
C ARG A 113 4.31 -4.57 -10.70
N SER A 114 3.52 -5.13 -11.61
CA SER A 114 2.07 -4.88 -11.69
C SER A 114 1.33 -5.48 -10.49
N VAL A 115 1.71 -6.69 -10.08
CA VAL A 115 1.20 -7.35 -8.86
C VAL A 115 1.41 -6.48 -7.62
N THR A 116 2.64 -5.98 -7.45
CA THR A 116 3.01 -5.16 -6.29
C THR A 116 2.26 -3.83 -6.28
N ALA A 117 2.25 -3.12 -7.42
CA ALA A 117 1.58 -1.84 -7.55
C ALA A 117 0.06 -1.97 -7.28
N ALA A 118 -0.57 -3.00 -7.84
CA ALA A 118 -1.97 -3.28 -7.62
C ALA A 118 -2.26 -3.65 -6.15
N ALA A 119 -1.41 -4.46 -5.51
CA ALA A 119 -1.60 -4.85 -4.13
C ALA A 119 -1.60 -3.63 -3.19
N TRP A 120 -0.69 -2.70 -3.39
CA TRP A 120 -0.63 -1.47 -2.59
C TRP A 120 -1.79 -0.51 -2.87
N ALA A 121 -2.39 -0.56 -4.06
CA ALA A 121 -3.54 0.28 -4.40
C ALA A 121 -4.89 -0.31 -3.94
N TYR A 122 -5.02 -1.64 -3.91
CA TYR A 122 -6.32 -2.32 -3.72
C TYR A 122 -6.35 -3.28 -2.53
N LEU A 123 -5.27 -4.01 -2.25
CA LEU A 123 -5.26 -5.01 -1.18
C LEU A 123 -4.90 -4.44 0.19
N CYS A 124 -3.96 -3.48 0.24
CA CYS A 124 -3.55 -2.79 1.46
C CYS A 124 -3.37 -1.27 1.28
N PRO A 125 -4.38 -0.56 0.74
CA PRO A 125 -4.28 0.87 0.47
C PRO A 125 -4.03 1.70 1.73
N ALA A 126 -4.55 1.26 2.88
CA ALA A 126 -4.28 1.90 4.17
C ALA A 126 -2.80 1.83 4.56
N ASP A 127 -2.17 0.67 4.36
CA ASP A 127 -0.76 0.52 4.69
C ASP A 127 0.11 1.34 3.76
N TRP A 128 -0.20 1.33 2.46
CA TRP A 128 0.47 2.20 1.49
C TRP A 128 0.33 3.68 1.87
N GLU A 129 -0.87 4.11 2.24
CA GLU A 129 -1.18 5.49 2.64
C GLU A 129 -0.28 5.97 3.79
N LEU A 130 -0.09 5.15 4.82
CA LEU A 130 0.74 5.50 5.98
C LEU A 130 2.25 5.58 5.65
N ARG A 131 2.69 4.97 4.54
CA ARG A 131 4.10 4.91 4.11
C ARG A 131 4.43 5.80 2.92
N GLN A 132 3.45 6.56 2.40
CA GLN A 132 3.71 7.59 1.40
C GLN A 132 3.71 9.00 2.02
N PRO A 133 4.60 9.90 1.57
CA PRO A 133 4.54 11.31 1.90
C PRO A 133 3.20 11.92 1.49
N ARG A 134 2.50 12.58 2.42
CA ARG A 134 1.33 13.40 2.09
C ARG A 134 1.67 14.87 2.22
N ARG A 135 1.29 15.66 1.21
CA ARG A 135 1.33 17.13 1.31
C ARG A 135 0.40 17.66 2.41
N ARG A 136 -0.68 16.95 2.73
CA ARG A 136 -1.67 17.29 3.77
C ARG A 136 -2.20 16.03 4.48
N PRO A 137 -1.44 15.46 5.42
CA PRO A 137 -1.77 14.19 6.07
C PRO A 137 -3.08 14.17 6.88
N PHE A 138 -3.57 15.33 7.30
CA PHE A 138 -4.75 15.48 8.16
C PHE A 138 -5.83 16.38 7.54
N ALA A 139 -5.75 16.67 6.24
CA ALA A 139 -6.79 17.48 5.62
C ALA A 139 -8.09 16.65 5.49
N PRO A 140 -9.25 17.23 5.81
CA PRO A 140 -10.52 16.61 5.47
C PRO A 140 -10.63 16.40 3.94
N PRO A 141 -11.50 15.49 3.47
CA PRO A 141 -11.76 15.31 2.05
C PRO A 141 -12.04 16.65 1.38
N SER A 142 -11.56 16.86 0.16
CA SER A 142 -11.94 18.02 -0.63
C SER A 142 -13.42 17.90 -1.00
N ASP A 143 -14.18 18.95 -0.69
CA ASP A 143 -15.60 19.13 -1.03
C ASP A 143 -15.90 18.89 -2.52
#